data_AF-A0A2T2VI72-F1
#
_entry.id   AF-A0A2T2VI72-F1
#
_cell.length_a   1.000
_cell.length_b   1.000
_cell.length_c   1.000
_cell.angle_alpha   90.00
_cell.angle_beta   90.00
_cell.angle_gamma   90.00
#
_symmetry.space_group_name_H-M   'P 1'
#
loop_
_entity.id
_entity.type
_entity.pdbx_description
1 polymer ?
#
loop_
_entity_poly.entity_id
_entity_poly.type
_entity_poly.pdbx_seq_one_letter_code
_entity_poly.pdbx_strand_id
1 'polypeptide(L)'
;MKAQIIGKHGARSLLTDTSEQAFKDLQRIYQAIRYEKAEAMAPKDVKVGEGSGENSEKYRKEIIEKVQEKEEDGDSEEQKTQAEQYKEEEVKGRYYMDVDIPSNKMLKYFKKNYGTELFLFLNQFELITNYNHCLDRATNTFERTIKVHYSLYNTDGGQLAGDVAIVKFPSNSNDLYKIIRKNFPIVGQYVSEELPAYGKANAEKGEEEK
;
A
#
# COMPACT_ATOMS: atom_id res chain seq x y z
N MET A 1 9.13 24.13 12.51
CA MET A 1 9.59 22.77 12.86
C MET A 1 9.12 21.83 11.75
N LYS A 2 10.00 21.42 10.82
CA LYS A 2 9.64 20.49 9.73
C LYS A 2 10.07 19.09 10.16
N ALA A 3 9.11 18.21 10.44
CA ALA A 3 9.40 16.82 10.71
C ALA A 3 9.70 16.12 9.37
N GLN A 4 10.98 15.84 9.12
CA GLN A 4 11.40 14.94 8.05
C GLN A 4 11.58 13.56 8.67
N ILE A 5 10.58 12.69 8.50
CA ILE A 5 10.77 11.26 8.73
C ILE A 5 11.42 10.72 7.45
N ILE A 6 12.75 10.77 7.38
CA ILE A 6 13.51 10.09 6.33
C ILE A 6 13.84 8.71 6.89
N GLY A 7 13.07 7.71 6.45
CA GLY A 7 13.39 6.31 6.68
C GLY A 7 14.70 5.92 5.97
N LYS A 8 15.26 4.76 6.36
CA LYS A 8 16.55 4.17 5.96
C LYS A 8 16.86 4.11 4.45
N HIS A 9 15.91 4.47 3.59
CA HIS A 9 16.04 4.64 2.14
C HIS A 9 15.58 6.06 1.80
N GLY A 10 16.41 6.86 1.14
CA GLY A 10 16.15 8.28 0.88
C GLY A 10 14.86 8.50 0.08
N ALA A 11 13.76 8.80 0.77
CA ALA A 11 12.50 9.14 0.14
C ALA A 11 12.54 10.59 -0.36
N ARG A 12 12.25 10.80 -1.64
CA ARG A 12 12.16 12.13 -2.26
C ARG A 12 10.70 12.43 -2.60
N SER A 13 10.15 13.47 -1.99
CA SER A 13 8.79 13.92 -2.27
C SER A 13 8.79 14.90 -3.44
N LEU A 14 8.21 14.49 -4.58
CA LEU A 14 8.05 15.38 -5.75
C LEU A 14 7.11 16.56 -5.47
N LEU A 15 6.24 16.47 -4.45
CA LEU A 15 5.30 17.53 -4.07
C LEU A 15 5.96 18.68 -3.29
N THR A 16 7.03 18.37 -2.56
CA THR A 16 7.72 19.36 -1.70
C THR A 16 9.07 19.78 -2.27
N ASP A 17 9.55 19.07 -3.28
CA ASP A 17 10.76 19.41 -4.01
C ASP A 17 10.47 20.53 -5.03
N THR A 18 11.11 21.68 -4.82
CA THR A 18 10.92 22.89 -5.62
C THR A 18 11.82 22.96 -6.85
N SER A 19 12.55 21.89 -7.19
CA SER A 19 13.36 21.85 -8.40
C SER A 19 12.50 21.76 -9.66
N GLU A 20 12.98 22.33 -10.76
CA GLU A 20 12.33 22.24 -12.06
C GLU A 20 12.16 20.77 -12.50
N GLN A 21 13.13 19.92 -12.16
CA GLN A 21 13.09 18.49 -12.45
C GLN A 21 11.94 17.79 -11.72
N ALA A 22 11.76 18.05 -10.42
CA ALA A 22 10.66 17.46 -9.66
C ALA A 22 9.28 17.89 -10.19
N PHE A 23 9.14 19.16 -10.58
CA PHE A 23 7.94 19.64 -11.23
C PHE A 23 7.65 18.92 -12.56
N LYS A 24 8.66 18.77 -13.42
CA LYS A 24 8.52 18.05 -14.70
C LYS A 24 8.13 16.58 -14.50
N ASP A 25 8.70 15.94 -13.48
CA ASP A 25 8.38 14.54 -13.15
C ASP A 25 6.96 14.38 -12.63
N LEU A 26 6.53 15.29 -11.75
CA LEU A 26 5.16 15.31 -11.26
C LEU A 26 4.15 15.50 -12.42
N GLN A 27 4.42 16.45 -13.31
CA GLN A 27 3.60 16.67 -14.51
C GLN A 27 3.57 15.43 -15.42
N ARG A 28 4.71 14.74 -15.58
CA ARG A 28 4.78 13.49 -16.36
C ARG A 28 3.90 12.39 -15.77
N ILE A 29 3.82 12.27 -14.44
CA ILE A 29 2.93 11.32 -13.77
C ILE A 29 1.47 11.69 -14.06
N TYR A 30 1.07 12.94 -13.78
CA TYR A 30 -0.31 13.39 -13.96
C TYR A 30 -0.83 13.30 -15.39
N GLN A 31 0.03 13.48 -16.39
CA GLN A 31 -0.36 13.37 -17.80
C GLN A 31 -0.40 11.91 -18.31
N ALA A 32 0.24 10.98 -17.59
CA ALA A 32 0.42 9.61 -18.06
C ALA A 32 -0.62 8.62 -17.51
N ILE A 33 -1.34 8.99 -16.45
CA ILE A 33 -2.28 8.11 -15.76
C ILE A 33 -3.73 8.53 -15.98
N ARG A 34 -4.62 7.55 -15.95
CA ARG A 34 -6.08 7.71 -15.94
C ARG A 34 -6.66 6.86 -14.84
N TYR A 35 -7.90 7.13 -14.45
CA TYR A 35 -8.60 6.32 -13.46
C TYR A 35 -9.78 5.60 -14.10
N GLU A 36 -9.94 4.32 -13.78
CA GLU A 36 -11.08 3.53 -14.21
C GLU A 36 -11.57 2.59 -13.11
N LYS A 37 -12.83 2.16 -13.21
CA LYS A 37 -13.37 1.15 -12.30
C LYS A 37 -13.00 -0.23 -12.83
N ALA A 38 -12.27 -1.01 -12.04
CA ALA A 38 -11.86 -2.36 -12.37
C ALA A 38 -12.31 -3.37 -11.30
N GLU A 39 -12.40 -4.65 -11.66
CA GLU A 39 -12.57 -5.74 -10.70
C GLU A 39 -11.26 -6.00 -9.97
N ALA A 40 -11.33 -6.21 -8.66
CA ALA A 40 -10.18 -6.55 -7.84
C ALA A 40 -9.45 -7.76 -8.44
N MET A 41 -8.15 -7.63 -8.58
CA MET A 41 -7.31 -8.71 -9.04
C MET A 41 -7.25 -9.75 -7.93
N ALA A 42 -7.56 -11.01 -8.26
CA ALA A 42 -7.18 -12.11 -7.38
C ALA A 42 -5.67 -11.98 -7.08
N PRO A 43 -5.22 -12.28 -5.85
CA PRO A 43 -3.79 -12.36 -5.56
C PRO A 43 -3.20 -13.24 -6.64
N LYS A 44 -2.37 -12.67 -7.51
CA LYS A 44 -1.67 -13.52 -8.48
C LYS A 44 -0.84 -14.43 -7.61
N ASP A 45 -0.93 -15.74 -7.81
CA ASP A 45 0.11 -16.66 -7.35
C ASP A 45 1.41 -16.09 -7.93
N VAL A 46 2.11 -15.26 -7.15
CA VAL A 46 3.43 -14.79 -7.50
C VAL A 46 4.22 -16.07 -7.47
N LYS A 47 4.41 -16.67 -8.65
CA LYS A 47 5.35 -17.76 -8.83
C LYS A 47 6.69 -17.17 -8.43
N VAL A 48 7.02 -17.38 -7.16
CA VAL A 48 8.33 -17.21 -6.58
C VAL A 48 9.24 -17.94 -7.54
N GLY A 49 9.99 -17.20 -8.35
CA GLY A 49 11.14 -17.80 -9.01
C GLY A 49 11.98 -18.41 -7.90
N GLU A 50 12.24 -19.71 -7.99
CA GLU A 50 12.98 -20.52 -7.01
C GLU A 50 14.19 -19.72 -6.48
N GLY A 51 14.02 -19.11 -5.31
CA GLY A 51 14.87 -18.01 -4.87
C GLY A 51 14.26 -17.17 -3.74
N SER A 52 13.26 -17.67 -3.00
CA SER A 52 12.82 -17.04 -1.75
C SER A 52 13.92 -17.21 -0.70
N GLY A 53 14.86 -16.27 -0.70
CA GLY A 53 15.85 -16.17 0.38
C GLY A 53 15.14 -15.89 1.71
N GLU A 54 15.58 -16.57 2.76
CA GLU A 54 15.12 -16.54 4.16
C GLU A 54 14.97 -15.12 4.78
N ASN A 55 15.43 -14.08 4.08
CA ASN A 55 15.41 -12.68 4.50
C ASN A 55 14.04 -11.99 4.36
N SER A 56 13.15 -12.38 3.43
CA SER A 56 11.84 -11.75 3.28
C SER A 56 10.89 -12.09 4.44
N GLU A 57 10.92 -13.35 4.87
CA GLU A 57 10.20 -13.84 6.05
C GLU A 57 10.74 -13.22 7.35
N LYS A 58 12.06 -13.00 7.43
CA LYS A 58 12.68 -12.31 8.56
C LYS A 58 12.25 -10.83 8.63
N TYR A 59 12.24 -10.13 7.50
CA TYR A 59 11.78 -8.73 7.43
C TYR A 59 10.29 -8.62 7.76
N ARG A 60 9.47 -9.58 7.32
CA ARG A 60 8.04 -9.69 7.68
C ARG A 60 7.88 -9.86 9.20
N LYS A 61 8.60 -10.80 9.80
CA LYS A 61 8.55 -11.05 11.26
C LYS A 61 9.03 -9.84 12.07
N GLU A 62 10.11 -9.19 11.67
CA GLU A 62 10.64 -8.01 12.38
C GLU A 62 9.69 -6.80 12.35
N ILE A 63 8.90 -6.62 11.27
CA ILE A 63 7.89 -5.56 11.22
C ILE A 63 6.69 -5.92 12.10
N ILE A 64 6.24 -7.17 12.07
CA ILE A 64 5.13 -7.66 12.91
C ILE A 64 5.51 -7.56 14.40
N GLU A 65 6.72 -7.99 14.78
CA GLU A 65 7.22 -7.89 16.16
C GLU A 65 7.38 -6.44 16.62
N LYS A 66 7.88 -5.52 15.77
CA LYS A 66 8.01 -4.09 16.14
C LYS A 66 6.69 -3.35 16.26
N VAL A 67 5.64 -3.83 15.59
CA VAL A 67 4.28 -3.33 15.76
C VAL A 67 3.70 -3.85 17.09
N GLN A 68 3.98 -5.11 17.44
CA GLN A 68 3.51 -5.75 18.67
C GLN A 68 4.25 -5.29 19.94
N GLU A 69 5.57 -5.07 19.88
CA GLU A 69 6.39 -4.63 21.03
C GLU A 69 6.08 -3.21 21.52
N LYS A 70 5.31 -2.41 20.76
CA LYS A 70 4.84 -1.09 21.20
C LYS A 70 3.46 -1.10 21.88
N GLU A 71 2.84 -2.26 22.00
CA GLU A 71 1.49 -2.44 22.55
C GLU A 71 1.51 -3.33 23.80
N GLU A 72 2.19 -2.90 24.87
CA GLU A 72 1.76 -3.30 26.22
C GLU A 72 0.55 -2.42 26.61
N ASP A 73 -0.59 -2.68 25.98
CA ASP A 73 -1.93 -2.32 26.46
C ASP A 73 -2.99 -3.01 25.57
N GLY A 74 -3.24 -4.31 25.82
CA GLY A 74 -4.56 -4.95 25.71
C GLY A 74 -5.28 -5.12 24.37
N ASP A 75 -4.72 -4.78 23.20
CA ASP A 75 -5.50 -4.65 21.94
C ASP A 75 -5.12 -5.67 20.82
N SER A 76 -4.17 -6.57 21.07
CA SER A 76 -3.54 -7.40 20.03
C SER A 76 -4.43 -8.49 19.41
N GLU A 77 -5.51 -8.90 20.09
CA GLU A 77 -6.43 -9.92 19.56
C GLU A 77 -7.49 -9.34 18.59
N GLU A 78 -7.92 -8.09 18.80
CA GLU A 78 -8.87 -7.40 17.89
C GLU A 78 -8.24 -7.05 16.54
N GLN A 79 -6.93 -6.77 16.50
CA GLN A 79 -6.22 -6.45 15.24
C GLN A 79 -6.02 -7.69 14.36
N LYS A 80 -5.76 -8.86 14.96
CA LYS A 80 -5.62 -10.14 14.24
C LYS A 80 -6.94 -10.60 13.64
N THR A 81 -8.02 -10.55 14.43
CA THR A 81 -9.36 -10.93 13.99
C THR A 81 -9.89 -10.03 12.87
N GLN A 82 -9.60 -8.73 12.92
CA GLN A 82 -9.94 -7.82 11.82
C GLN A 82 -9.20 -8.19 10.52
N ALA A 83 -7.88 -8.38 10.55
CA ALA A 83 -7.10 -8.75 9.36
C ALA A 83 -7.57 -10.07 8.70
N GLU A 84 -8.01 -11.04 9.51
CA GLU A 84 -8.52 -12.34 9.05
C GLU A 84 -9.93 -12.23 8.44
N GLN A 85 -10.81 -11.40 9.02
CA GLN A 85 -12.18 -11.19 8.51
C GLN A 85 -12.22 -10.54 7.11
N TYR A 86 -11.18 -9.81 6.70
CA TYR A 86 -11.09 -9.18 5.36
C TYR A 86 -10.64 -10.12 4.24
N LYS A 87 -10.01 -11.25 4.58
CA LYS A 87 -9.60 -12.27 3.59
C LYS A 87 -10.77 -13.14 3.12
N GLU A 88 -11.89 -13.13 3.84
CA GLU A 88 -13.02 -14.05 3.60
C GLU A 88 -14.16 -13.46 2.75
N GLU A 89 -14.20 -12.14 2.53
CA GLU A 89 -15.08 -11.58 1.49
C GLU A 89 -14.53 -11.98 0.11
N GLU A 90 -15.26 -12.82 -0.63
CA GLU A 90 -14.91 -13.26 -1.99
C GLU A 90 -14.38 -12.07 -2.82
N VAL A 91 -13.14 -12.16 -3.30
CA VAL A 91 -12.53 -11.18 -4.21
C VAL A 91 -13.41 -10.98 -5.46
N LYS A 92 -14.20 -11.99 -5.82
CA LYS A 92 -15.12 -11.99 -6.94
C LYS A 92 -16.25 -10.98 -6.74
N GLY A 93 -16.30 -9.98 -7.62
CA GLY A 93 -17.31 -8.91 -7.58
C GLY A 93 -16.92 -7.69 -6.74
N ARG A 94 -15.72 -7.69 -6.14
CA ARG A 94 -15.13 -6.49 -5.55
C ARG A 94 -14.60 -5.59 -6.66
N TYR A 95 -14.92 -4.31 -6.61
CA TYR A 95 -14.42 -3.30 -7.55
C TYR A 95 -13.57 -2.27 -6.83
N TYR A 96 -12.56 -1.75 -7.53
CA TYR A 96 -11.70 -0.69 -7.06
C TYR A 96 -11.47 0.36 -8.16
N MET A 97 -10.92 1.50 -7.77
CA MET A 97 -10.49 2.56 -8.68
C MET A 97 -9.05 2.29 -9.09
N ASP A 98 -8.87 1.78 -10.30
CA ASP A 98 -7.59 1.41 -10.89
C ASP A 98 -6.92 2.59 -11.60
N VAL A 99 -5.62 2.48 -11.85
CA VAL A 99 -4.82 3.42 -12.66
C VAL A 99 -4.55 2.81 -14.03
N ASP A 100 -5.24 3.28 -15.07
CA ASP A 100 -4.88 2.94 -16.44
C ASP A 100 -3.63 3.74 -16.87
N ILE A 101 -2.66 3.05 -17.48
CA ILE A 101 -1.41 3.62 -18.01
C ILE A 101 -1.35 3.34 -19.52
N PRO A 102 -1.93 4.21 -20.37
CA PRO A 102 -2.00 3.99 -21.81
C PRO A 102 -0.64 3.85 -22.50
N SER A 103 0.44 4.34 -21.87
CA SER A 103 1.79 4.29 -22.41
C SER A 103 2.85 4.10 -21.34
N ASN A 104 3.70 3.08 -21.51
CA ASN A 104 4.83 2.81 -20.61
C ASN A 104 6.00 3.82 -20.71
N LYS A 105 5.86 4.91 -21.49
CA LYS A 105 6.90 5.95 -21.60
C LYS A 105 7.27 6.56 -20.26
N MET A 106 6.27 6.80 -19.40
CA MET A 106 6.48 7.35 -18.07
C MET A 106 7.24 6.37 -17.16
N LEU A 107 6.83 5.10 -17.15
CA LEU A 107 7.49 4.04 -16.37
C LEU A 107 8.95 3.83 -16.81
N LYS A 108 9.21 3.76 -18.12
CA LYS A 108 10.56 3.66 -18.68
C LYS A 108 11.43 4.87 -18.34
N TYR A 109 10.84 6.06 -18.32
CA TYR A 109 11.54 7.27 -17.89
C TYR A 109 11.98 7.16 -16.42
N PHE A 110 11.09 6.75 -15.52
CA PHE A 110 11.44 6.62 -14.10
C PHE A 110 12.43 5.48 -13.84
N LYS A 111 12.31 4.35 -14.53
CA LYS A 111 13.33 3.28 -14.51
C LYS A 111 14.71 3.81 -14.91
N LYS A 112 14.79 4.53 -16.03
CA LYS A 112 16.06 5.04 -16.56
C LYS A 112 16.72 6.09 -15.64
N ASN A 113 15.93 7.03 -15.10
CA ASN A 113 16.48 8.17 -14.36
C ASN A 113 16.64 7.91 -12.86
N TYR A 114 15.88 6.97 -12.30
CA TYR A 114 15.80 6.74 -10.85
C TYR A 114 16.01 5.28 -10.46
N GLY A 115 16.19 4.36 -11.42
CA GLY A 115 16.27 2.93 -11.13
C GLY A 115 14.96 2.36 -10.57
N THR A 116 13.82 3.03 -10.80
CA THR A 116 12.52 2.57 -10.30
C THR A 116 12.10 1.29 -11.02
N GLU A 117 11.91 0.21 -10.25
CA GLU A 117 11.52 -1.10 -10.80
C GLU A 117 10.05 -1.46 -10.52
N LEU A 118 9.43 -0.75 -9.57
CA LEU A 118 8.08 -1.01 -9.11
C LEU A 118 7.34 0.32 -8.94
N PHE A 119 6.07 0.34 -9.35
CA PHE A 119 5.22 1.52 -9.28
C PHE A 119 3.95 1.18 -8.51
N LEU A 120 3.86 1.67 -7.28
CA LEU A 120 2.65 1.57 -6.46
C LEU A 120 1.89 2.89 -6.54
N PHE A 121 0.63 2.82 -6.95
CA PHE A 121 -0.29 3.92 -6.91
C PHE A 121 -1.29 3.70 -5.78
N LEU A 122 -1.46 4.71 -4.92
CA LEU A 122 -2.57 4.78 -3.96
C LEU A 122 -3.58 5.77 -4.57
N ASN A 123 -4.67 5.24 -5.10
CA ASN A 123 -5.48 5.91 -6.11
C ASN A 123 -6.60 6.73 -5.48
N GLN A 124 -7.31 6.13 -4.53
CA GLN A 124 -8.45 6.72 -3.88
C GLN A 124 -8.46 6.32 -2.41
N PHE A 125 -8.68 7.33 -1.56
CA PHE A 125 -8.91 7.15 -0.13
C PHE A 125 -10.36 7.49 0.19
N GLU A 126 -11.05 6.58 0.87
CA GLU A 126 -12.41 6.81 1.37
C GLU A 126 -12.46 6.60 2.88
N LEU A 127 -13.21 7.46 3.56
CA LEU A 127 -13.62 7.28 4.93
C LEU A 127 -15.14 7.36 4.99
N ILE A 128 -15.78 6.19 5.12
CA ILE A 128 -17.24 6.05 5.11
C ILE A 128 -17.71 5.85 6.55
N THR A 129 -18.81 6.49 6.95
CA THR A 129 -19.51 6.16 8.20
C THR A 129 -20.83 5.48 7.86
N ASN A 130 -21.08 4.31 8.44
CA ASN A 130 -22.30 3.55 8.24
C ASN A 130 -23.35 3.94 9.28
N TYR A 131 -24.47 4.51 8.82
CA TYR A 131 -25.59 4.96 9.67
C TYR A 131 -26.79 3.99 9.66
N ASN A 132 -26.65 2.82 9.04
CA ASN A 132 -27.79 1.95 8.76
C ASN A 132 -28.34 1.20 9.98
N HIS A 133 -27.56 1.05 11.06
CA HIS A 133 -28.00 0.33 12.25
C HIS A 133 -28.61 1.28 13.31
N CYS A 134 -29.92 1.11 13.56
CA CYS A 134 -30.65 1.93 14.53
C CYS A 134 -30.15 1.82 15.98
N LEU A 135 -29.54 0.67 16.34
CA LEU A 135 -28.93 0.45 17.66
C LEU A 135 -27.70 1.35 17.89
N ASP A 136 -26.89 1.57 16.85
CA ASP A 136 -25.69 2.44 16.92
C ASP A 136 -26.03 3.91 17.15
N ARG A 137 -27.26 4.34 16.83
CA ARG A 137 -27.72 5.69 17.16
C ARG A 137 -27.95 5.89 18.65
N ALA A 138 -28.29 4.83 19.38
CA ALA A 138 -28.54 4.91 20.82
C ALA A 138 -27.23 5.01 21.62
N THR A 139 -26.16 4.39 21.11
CA THR A 139 -24.82 4.35 21.74
C THR A 139 -23.80 5.28 21.08
N ASN A 140 -24.13 5.89 19.94
CA ASN A 140 -23.24 6.73 19.14
C ASN A 140 -21.95 6.01 18.66
N THR A 141 -22.05 4.71 18.41
CA THR A 141 -20.96 3.80 18.05
C THR A 141 -21.16 3.26 16.63
N PHE A 142 -21.12 4.14 15.63
CA PHE A 142 -21.24 3.77 14.23
C PHE A 142 -19.99 3.05 13.71
N GLU A 143 -20.17 2.09 12.81
CA GLU A 143 -19.06 1.53 12.04
C GLU A 143 -18.53 2.57 11.06
N ARG A 144 -17.20 2.77 11.04
CA ARG A 144 -16.49 3.53 10.02
C ARG A 144 -15.63 2.61 9.20
N THR A 145 -15.50 2.91 7.92
CA THR A 145 -14.72 2.12 6.97
C THR A 145 -13.71 3.01 6.27
N ILE A 146 -12.43 2.70 6.43
CA ILE A 146 -11.34 3.18 5.57
C ILE A 146 -11.29 2.28 4.35
N LYS A 147 -11.24 2.87 3.15
CA LYS A 147 -10.92 2.16 1.91
C LYS A 147 -9.73 2.82 1.24
N VAL A 148 -8.75 2.03 0.81
CA VAL A 148 -7.60 2.49 0.04
C VAL A 148 -7.48 1.65 -1.21
N HIS A 149 -7.81 2.27 -2.35
CA HIS A 149 -7.69 1.66 -3.66
C HIS A 149 -6.23 1.78 -4.12
N TYR A 150 -5.65 0.71 -4.63
CA TYR A 150 -4.27 0.72 -5.09
C TYR A 150 -4.07 -0.11 -6.34
N SER A 151 -3.01 0.22 -7.07
CA SER A 151 -2.56 -0.50 -8.25
C SER A 151 -1.04 -0.63 -8.24
N LEU A 152 -0.54 -1.80 -8.63
CA LEU A 152 0.88 -2.12 -8.65
C LEU A 152 1.31 -2.48 -10.06
N TYR A 153 2.32 -1.79 -10.59
CA TYR A 153 2.86 -2.02 -11.94
C TYR A 153 4.35 -2.31 -11.92
N ASN A 154 4.79 -3.14 -12.87
CA ASN A 154 6.20 -3.29 -13.23
C ASN A 154 6.63 -2.22 -14.26
N THR A 155 7.93 -2.18 -14.60
CA THR A 155 8.48 -1.17 -15.51
C THR A 155 7.97 -1.26 -16.96
N ASP A 156 7.44 -2.41 -17.36
CA ASP A 156 6.98 -2.64 -18.73
C ASP A 156 5.53 -2.18 -18.93
N GLY A 157 4.83 -1.83 -17.85
CA GLY A 157 3.41 -1.48 -17.83
C GLY A 157 2.50 -2.65 -17.49
N GLY A 158 3.06 -3.81 -17.12
CA GLY A 158 2.29 -4.94 -16.65
C GLY A 158 1.80 -4.72 -15.22
N GLN A 159 0.49 -4.76 -15.02
CA GLN A 159 -0.12 -4.71 -13.70
C GLN A 159 0.12 -6.02 -12.95
N LEU A 160 0.77 -5.91 -11.79
CA LEU A 160 1.10 -7.02 -10.92
C LEU A 160 -0.06 -7.32 -9.97
N ALA A 161 -0.63 -6.28 -9.35
CA ALA A 161 -1.74 -6.38 -8.41
C ALA A 161 -2.60 -5.11 -8.48
N GLY A 162 -3.83 -5.20 -7.98
CA GLY A 162 -4.74 -4.06 -7.85
C GLY A 162 -6.01 -4.46 -7.12
N ASP A 163 -6.34 -3.73 -6.06
CA ASP A 163 -7.45 -4.04 -5.17
C ASP A 163 -7.80 -2.80 -4.31
N VAL A 164 -8.74 -2.97 -3.39
CA VAL A 164 -9.11 -2.03 -2.34
C VAL A 164 -8.86 -2.64 -0.97
N ALA A 165 -7.92 -2.07 -0.22
CA ALA A 165 -7.72 -2.40 1.19
C ALA A 165 -8.84 -1.76 2.02
N ILE A 166 -9.53 -2.56 2.84
CA ILE A 166 -10.68 -2.12 3.64
C ILE A 166 -10.38 -2.35 5.11
N VAL A 167 -10.56 -1.33 5.94
CA VAL A 167 -10.44 -1.44 7.41
C VAL A 167 -11.64 -0.79 8.07
N LYS A 168 -12.36 -1.55 8.89
CA LYS A 168 -13.52 -1.10 9.67
C LYS A 168 -13.12 -0.83 11.10
N PHE A 169 -13.65 0.24 11.69
CA PHE A 169 -13.39 0.61 13.07
C PHE A 169 -14.57 1.41 13.67
N PRO A 170 -14.78 1.39 14.99
CA PRO A 170 -15.89 2.10 15.60
C PRO A 170 -15.70 3.62 15.62
N SER A 171 -16.80 4.37 15.57
CA SER A 171 -16.81 5.85 15.62
C SER A 171 -16.60 6.44 17.00
N ASN A 172 -16.40 5.60 18.03
CA ASN A 172 -16.26 6.02 19.42
C ASN A 172 -14.95 6.79 19.71
N SER A 173 -14.01 6.80 18.76
CA SER A 173 -12.81 7.63 18.80
C SER A 173 -12.75 8.55 17.58
N ASN A 174 -12.56 9.85 17.83
CA ASN A 174 -12.29 10.87 16.80
C ASN A 174 -10.85 11.39 16.83
N ASP A 175 -9.99 10.81 17.68
CA ASP A 175 -8.57 11.15 17.69
C ASP A 175 -7.91 10.65 16.39
N LEU A 176 -7.49 11.59 15.56
CA LEU A 176 -6.87 11.32 14.26
C LEU A 176 -5.60 10.47 14.40
N TYR A 177 -4.74 10.75 15.38
CA TYR A 177 -3.50 10.01 15.56
C TYR A 177 -3.75 8.59 16.02
N LYS A 178 -4.74 8.38 16.90
CA LYS A 178 -5.17 7.03 17.31
C LYS A 178 -5.74 6.25 16.13
N ILE A 179 -6.58 6.88 15.30
CA ILE A 179 -7.13 6.26 14.10
C ILE A 179 -6.01 5.87 13.13
N ILE A 180 -5.06 6.77 12.87
CA ILE A 180 -3.92 6.48 11.99
C ILE A 180 -3.10 5.32 12.53
N ARG A 181 -2.69 5.38 13.81
CA ARG A 181 -1.82 4.37 14.42
C ARG A 181 -2.45 2.97 14.45
N LYS A 182 -3.76 2.87 14.68
CA LYS A 182 -4.45 1.57 14.75
C LYS A 182 -4.79 1.00 13.39
N ASN A 183 -5.24 1.82 12.44
CA ASN A 183 -5.87 1.32 11.21
C ASN A 183 -4.94 1.32 10.00
N PHE A 184 -4.06 2.31 9.86
CA PHE A 184 -3.21 2.42 8.66
C PHE A 184 -2.08 1.38 8.58
N PRO A 185 -1.54 0.83 9.69
CA PRO A 185 -0.64 -0.31 9.59
C PRO A 185 -1.30 -1.52 8.95
N ILE A 186 -2.59 -1.78 9.22
CA ILE A 186 -3.35 -2.88 8.61
C ILE A 186 -3.48 -2.67 7.09
N VAL A 187 -3.80 -1.45 6.66
CA VAL A 187 -3.79 -1.08 5.23
C VAL A 187 -2.41 -1.30 4.61
N GLY A 188 -1.36 -0.83 5.28
CA GLY A 188 0.02 -0.99 4.83
C GLY A 188 0.42 -2.46 4.70
N GLN A 189 0.01 -3.30 5.65
CA GLN A 189 0.22 -4.74 5.61
C GLN A 189 -0.47 -5.35 4.39
N TYR A 190 -1.75 -5.06 4.17
CA TYR A 190 -2.52 -5.56 3.02
C TYR A 190 -1.82 -5.25 1.70
N VAL A 191 -1.43 -3.99 1.49
CA VAL A 191 -0.73 -3.58 0.27
C VAL A 191 0.64 -4.23 0.16
N SER A 192 1.35 -4.42 1.28
CA SER A 192 2.68 -5.03 1.29
C SER A 192 2.68 -6.53 0.99
N GLU A 193 1.58 -7.23 1.27
CA GLU A 193 1.44 -8.67 0.97
C GLU A 193 1.45 -8.93 -0.55
N GLU A 194 0.98 -7.98 -1.35
CA GLU A 194 0.99 -8.02 -2.82
C GLU A 194 2.32 -7.58 -3.46
N LEU A 195 3.26 -7.04 -2.66
CA LEU A 195 4.55 -6.65 -3.19
C LEU A 195 5.40 -7.89 -3.51
N PRO A 196 6.00 -7.99 -4.71
CA PRO A 196 6.88 -9.09 -5.02
C PRO A 196 8.07 -9.11 -4.05
N ALA A 197 8.51 -10.31 -3.66
CA ALA A 197 9.70 -10.49 -2.84
C ALA A 197 10.93 -9.93 -3.58
N TYR A 198 11.38 -8.74 -3.19
CA TYR A 198 12.52 -8.11 -3.82
C TYR A 198 13.83 -8.63 -3.18
N GLY A 199 14.38 -9.69 -3.76
CA GLY A 199 15.59 -10.36 -3.26
C GLY A 199 16.75 -10.34 -4.27
N LYS A 200 17.71 -9.43 -4.07
CA LYS A 200 19.15 -9.50 -4.41
C LYS A 200 19.66 -10.02 -5.78
N ALA A 201 18.86 -10.32 -6.78
CA ALA A 201 19.37 -10.86 -8.06
C ALA A 201 20.27 -9.88 -8.85
N ASN A 202 20.32 -8.59 -8.48
CA ASN A 202 21.13 -7.57 -9.16
C ASN A 202 22.34 -7.07 -8.34
N ALA A 203 22.56 -7.56 -7.11
CA ALA A 203 23.70 -7.13 -6.30
C ALA A 203 25.00 -7.90 -6.59
N GLU A 204 24.90 -9.11 -7.16
CA GLU A 204 26.06 -9.99 -7.38
C GLU A 204 26.65 -9.90 -8.80
N LYS A 205 26.01 -9.19 -9.74
CA LYS A 205 26.56 -8.98 -11.10
C LYS A 205 27.50 -7.78 -11.22
N GLY A 206 27.78 -7.07 -10.13
CA GLY A 206 28.63 -5.87 -10.12
C GLY A 206 30.06 -6.09 -9.63
N GLU A 207 30.41 -7.28 -9.14
CA GLU A 207 31.72 -7.53 -8.49
C GLU A 207 32.69 -8.44 -9.28
N GLU A 208 32.31 -8.95 -10.47
CA GLU A 208 33.23 -9.78 -11.30
C GLU A 208 33.84 -9.07 -12.52
N GLU A 209 33.62 -7.77 -12.71
CA GLU A 209 34.37 -6.97 -13.70
C GLU A 209 35.20 -5.87 -13.02
N LYS A 210 36.29 -6.27 -12.35
CA LYS A 210 37.51 -5.45 -12.17
C LYS A 210 38.76 -6.30 -12.14
#